data_AF-A0A0S4WFK5-F1
#
_entry.id   AF-A0A0S4WFK5-F1
#
_cell.length_a   1.000
_cell.length_b   1.000
_cell.length_c   1.000
_cell.angle_alpha   90.00
_cell.angle_beta   90.00
_cell.angle_gamma   90.00
#
_symmetry.space_group_name_H-M   'P 1'
#
loop_
_entity.id
_entity.type
_entity.pdbx_description
1 polymer ?
#
loop_
_entity_poly.entity_id
_entity_poly.type
_entity_poly.pdbx_seq_one_letter_code
_entity_poly.pdbx_strand_id
1 'polypeptide(L)'
;MRPDTITMTMRQLDRLKVLQALSDGHLKTSIAAARLGLSTRQTLRLLRRYQSEGASGLQNRRQGTPGHRQLPPGLESRIRGLIRDSYADFGPTLAAEKLRERHGIEISKACVSRIWSNACRCSRPMPSG
;
A
#
# COMPACT_ATOMS: atom_id res chain seq x y z
N MET A 1 0.59 28.98 11.75
CA MET A 1 -0.06 27.71 12.14
C MET A 1 -0.60 27.08 10.85
N ARG A 2 0.06 26.05 10.30
CA ARG A 2 -0.45 25.36 9.10
C ARG A 2 -1.53 24.38 9.56
N PRO A 3 -2.69 24.29 8.92
CA PRO A 3 -3.66 23.26 9.26
C PRO A 3 -3.03 21.90 8.98
N ASP A 4 -2.99 21.03 9.98
CA ASP A 4 -2.56 19.64 9.83
C ASP A 4 -3.48 18.98 8.80
N THR A 5 -3.02 18.93 7.55
CA THR A 5 -3.82 18.45 6.44
C THR A 5 -3.74 16.93 6.45
N ILE A 6 -4.69 16.31 7.15
CA ILE A 6 -4.81 14.86 7.18
C ILE A 6 -5.34 14.40 5.82
N THR A 7 -4.47 13.80 4.99
CA THR A 7 -4.88 13.19 3.72
C THR A 7 -5.67 11.92 3.99
N MET A 8 -6.99 11.99 3.85
CA MET A 8 -7.90 10.85 4.00
C MET A 8 -8.51 10.43 2.67
N THR A 9 -8.68 9.13 2.48
CA THR A 9 -9.54 8.58 1.42
C THR A 9 -11.01 8.84 1.75
N MET A 10 -11.90 8.86 0.75
CA MET A 10 -13.34 9.05 0.98
C MET A 10 -13.93 8.03 1.98
N ARG A 11 -13.47 6.77 1.92
CA ARG A 11 -13.87 5.73 2.90
C ARG A 11 -13.45 6.05 4.33
N GLN A 12 -12.30 6.71 4.52
CA GLN A 12 -11.84 7.12 5.85
C GLN A 12 -12.66 8.30 6.38
N LEU A 13 -13.05 9.25 5.52
CA LEU A 13 -13.95 10.35 5.88
C LEU A 13 -15.34 9.84 6.29
N ASP A 14 -15.92 8.91 5.53
CA ASP A 14 -17.21 8.31 5.90
C ASP A 14 -17.13 7.58 7.23
N ARG A 15 -16.04 6.84 7.47
CA ARG A 15 -15.80 6.17 8.75
C ARG A 15 -15.67 7.15 9.91
N LEU A 16 -15.02 8.28 9.69
CA LEU A 16 -14.89 9.34 10.68
C LEU A 16 -16.25 9.92 11.05
N LYS A 17 -17.08 10.27 10.05
CA LYS A 17 -18.44 10.80 10.29
C LYS A 17 -19.31 9.82 11.07
N VAL A 18 -19.26 8.53 10.72
CA VAL A 18 -20.05 7.49 11.40
C VAL A 18 -19.59 7.30 12.85
N LEU A 19 -18.28 7.34 13.10
CA LEU A 19 -17.73 7.19 14.44
C LEU A 19 -17.95 8.44 15.31
N GLN A 20 -17.93 9.63 14.71
CA GLN A 20 -18.29 10.86 15.39
C GLN A 20 -19.75 10.81 15.85
N ALA A 21 -20.69 10.49 14.95
CA ALA A 21 -22.11 10.32 15.30
C ALA A 21 -22.35 9.20 16.34
N LEU A 22 -21.51 8.16 16.34
CA LEU A 22 -21.55 7.10 17.35
C LEU A 22 -21.01 7.57 18.71
N SER A 23 -19.96 8.40 18.72
CA SER A 23 -19.38 8.99 19.93
C SER A 23 -20.31 10.01 20.57
N ASP A 24 -21.03 10.78 19.74
CA ASP A 24 -22.00 11.80 20.17
C ASP A 24 -23.33 11.18 20.63
N GLY A 25 -23.49 9.86 20.54
CA GLY A 25 -24.71 9.15 20.94
C GLY A 25 -25.88 9.26 19.95
N HIS A 26 -25.69 9.96 18.82
CA HIS A 26 -26.70 10.11 17.77
C HIS A 26 -26.92 8.84 16.94
N LEU A 27 -26.03 7.85 17.03
CA LEU A 27 -26.10 6.61 16.26
C LEU A 27 -25.91 5.39 17.15
N LYS A 28 -26.72 4.34 16.95
CA LYS A 28 -26.52 3.05 17.63
C LYS A 28 -25.39 2.26 17.00
N THR A 29 -24.66 1.50 17.82
CA THR A 29 -23.51 0.67 17.41
C THR A 29 -23.84 -0.33 16.32
N SER A 30 -25.04 -0.91 16.33
CA SER A 30 -25.54 -1.84 15.31
C SER A 30 -25.71 -1.18 13.94
N ILE A 31 -26.24 0.05 13.91
CA ILE A 31 -26.44 0.83 12.68
C ILE A 31 -25.09 1.28 12.13
N ALA A 32 -24.19 1.73 13.01
CA ALA A 32 -22.83 2.08 12.63
C ALA A 32 -22.07 0.88 12.02
N ALA A 33 -22.22 -0.31 12.62
CA ALA A 33 -21.63 -1.54 12.13
C ALA A 33 -22.14 -1.90 10.72
N ALA A 34 -23.46 -1.82 10.48
CA ALA A 34 -24.05 -2.05 9.17
C ALA A 34 -23.55 -1.05 8.13
N ARG A 35 -23.52 0.25 8.46
CA ARG A 35 -23.08 1.32 7.55
C ARG A 35 -21.59 1.22 7.18
N LEU A 36 -20.77 0.68 8.08
CA LEU A 36 -19.36 0.46 7.83
C LEU A 36 -19.05 -0.91 7.22
N GLY A 37 -20.03 -1.81 7.15
CA GLY A 37 -19.81 -3.21 6.74
C GLY A 37 -18.89 -3.97 7.69
N LEU A 38 -18.94 -3.67 9.00
CA LEU A 38 -18.07 -4.25 10.03
C LEU A 38 -18.89 -4.99 11.08
N SER A 39 -18.24 -5.86 11.84
CA SER A 39 -18.87 -6.43 13.02
C SER A 39 -18.93 -5.42 14.17
N THR A 40 -19.91 -5.57 15.07
CA THR A 40 -20.07 -4.70 16.26
C THR A 40 -18.78 -4.61 17.08
N ARG A 41 -18.04 -5.72 17.22
CA ARG A 41 -16.74 -5.73 17.93
C ARG A 41 -15.68 -4.88 17.23
N GLN A 42 -15.63 -4.92 15.89
CA GLN A 42 -14.71 -4.08 15.11
C GLN A 42 -15.08 -2.60 15.23
N THR A 43 -16.38 -2.28 15.18
CA THR A 43 -16.89 -0.91 15.36
C THR A 43 -16.56 -0.36 16.74
N LEU A 44 -16.77 -1.15 17.82
CA LEU A 44 -16.38 -0.75 19.17
C LEU A 44 -14.87 -0.57 19.34
N ARG A 45 -14.06 -1.39 18.67
CA ARG A 45 -12.60 -1.23 18.67
C ARG A 45 -12.18 0.07 17.98
N LEU A 46 -12.85 0.43 16.89
CA LEU A 46 -12.63 1.69 16.19
C LEU A 46 -13.08 2.88 17.01
N LEU A 47 -14.22 2.80 17.69
CA LEU A 47 -14.72 3.85 18.58
C LEU A 47 -13.72 4.13 19.70
N ARG A 48 -13.23 3.09 20.39
CA ARG A 48 -12.20 3.25 21.43
C ARG A 48 -10.94 3.93 20.92
N ARG A 49 -10.51 3.59 19.70
CA ARG A 49 -9.34 4.20 19.07
C ARG A 49 -9.57 5.65 18.66
N TYR A 50 -10.78 5.95 18.19
CA TYR A 50 -11.20 7.33 17.89
C TYR A 50 -11.25 8.17 19.17
N GLN A 51 -11.70 7.61 20.29
CA GLN A 51 -11.70 8.31 21.59
C GLN A 51 -10.28 8.58 22.12
N SER A 52 -9.32 7.68 21.86
CA SER A 52 -7.94 7.85 22.33
C SER A 52 -7.06 8.72 21.41
N GLU A 53 -7.21 8.59 20.10
CA GLU A 53 -6.30 9.17 19.09
C GLU A 53 -7.03 10.20 18.17
N GLY A 54 -8.34 10.38 18.32
CA GLY A 54 -9.14 11.24 17.46
C GLY A 54 -9.18 10.78 16.00
N ALA A 55 -9.27 11.74 15.07
CA ALA A 55 -9.22 11.48 13.63
C ALA A 55 -7.92 10.77 13.19
N SER A 56 -6.82 10.97 13.93
CA SER A 56 -5.53 10.36 13.62
C SER A 56 -5.52 8.84 13.80
N GLY A 57 -6.29 8.31 14.77
CA GLY A 57 -6.41 6.87 15.00
C GLY A 57 -7.14 6.09 13.90
N LEU A 58 -7.90 6.81 13.06
CA LEU A 58 -8.59 6.25 11.89
C LEU A 58 -7.72 6.21 10.64
N GLN A 59 -6.58 6.90 10.67
CA GLN A 59 -5.59 6.75 9.62
C GLN A 59 -5.04 5.32 9.64
N ASN A 60 -4.87 4.76 8.45
CA ASN A 60 -4.21 3.49 8.35
C ASN A 60 -2.75 3.73 8.74
N ARG A 61 -2.23 3.08 9.79
CA ARG A 61 -0.82 3.22 10.20
C ARG A 61 0.17 2.80 9.09
N ARG A 62 -0.32 2.10 8.04
CA ARG A 62 0.45 1.80 6.82
C ARG A 62 0.47 2.94 5.79
N GLN A 63 -0.34 3.98 5.98
CA GLN A 63 -0.34 5.16 5.13
C GLN A 63 0.83 6.03 5.59
N GLY A 64 1.96 5.92 4.88
CA GLY A 64 3.20 6.65 5.17
C GLY A 64 4.33 5.84 5.80
N THR A 65 4.05 4.64 6.31
CA THR A 65 5.12 3.77 6.85
C THR A 65 5.59 2.81 5.77
N PRO A 66 6.89 2.81 5.42
CA PRO A 66 7.41 1.80 4.52
C PRO A 66 7.18 0.42 5.12
N GLY A 67 6.58 -0.50 4.36
CA GLY A 67 6.41 -1.87 4.85
C GLY A 67 7.77 -2.50 5.12
N HIS A 68 7.90 -3.39 6.11
CA HIS A 68 9.15 -4.12 6.40
C HIS A 68 9.70 -4.94 5.19
N ARG A 69 8.89 -5.08 4.14
CA ARG A 69 9.20 -5.76 2.88
C ARG A 69 9.46 -4.80 1.71
N GLN A 70 9.47 -3.50 1.99
CA GLN A 70 9.70 -2.46 1.00
C GLN A 70 11.20 -2.39 0.75
N LEU A 71 11.58 -2.53 -0.53
CA LEU A 71 12.95 -2.35 -0.94
C LEU A 71 13.40 -0.93 -0.53
N PRO A 72 14.70 -0.74 -0.20
CA PRO A 72 15.26 0.58 0.04
C PRO A 72 14.79 1.56 -1.04
N PRO A 73 14.44 2.81 -0.67
CA PRO A 73 14.03 3.81 -1.64
C PRO A 73 15.09 3.94 -2.74
N GLY A 74 14.68 3.80 -4.01
CA GLY A 74 15.58 3.83 -5.16
C GLY A 74 16.11 2.47 -5.63
N LEU A 75 16.12 1.44 -4.79
CA LEU A 75 16.59 0.11 -5.22
C LEU A 75 15.64 -0.53 -6.23
N GLU A 76 14.31 -0.40 -6.03
CA GLU A 76 13.32 -0.88 -7.01
C GLU A 76 13.47 -0.17 -8.37
N SER A 77 13.72 1.15 -8.37
CA SER A 77 13.96 1.92 -9.59
C SER A 77 15.24 1.49 -10.30
N ARG A 78 16.33 1.27 -9.55
CA ARG A 78 17.60 0.77 -10.08
C ARG A 78 17.44 -0.61 -10.72
N ILE A 79 16.75 -1.53 -10.04
CA ILE A 79 16.50 -2.88 -10.55
C ILE A 79 15.61 -2.84 -11.79
N ARG A 80 14.57 -1.98 -11.80
CA ARG A 80 13.72 -1.80 -12.97
C ARG A 80 14.49 -1.28 -14.18
N GLY A 81 15.42 -0.34 -13.98
CA GLY A 81 16.32 0.15 -15.04
C GLY A 81 17.21 -0.97 -15.59
N LEU A 82 17.92 -1.68 -14.71
CA LEU A 82 18.76 -2.81 -15.11
C LEU A 82 17.98 -3.90 -15.86
N ILE A 83 16.77 -4.22 -15.42
CA ILE A 83 15.92 -5.19 -16.12
C ILE A 83 15.56 -4.67 -17.52
N ARG A 84 15.14 -3.41 -17.66
CA ARG A 84 14.77 -2.83 -18.95
C ARG A 84 15.97 -2.72 -19.91
N ASP A 85 17.10 -2.27 -19.40
CA ASP A 85 18.25 -1.86 -20.22
C ASP A 85 19.19 -3.03 -20.54
N SER A 86 19.23 -4.05 -19.67
CA SER A 86 20.20 -5.15 -19.80
C SER A 86 19.59 -6.55 -19.71
N TYR A 87 18.37 -6.69 -19.17
CA TYR A 87 17.77 -8.01 -18.92
C TYR A 87 16.34 -8.19 -19.44
N ALA A 88 15.92 -7.42 -20.46
CA ALA A 88 14.54 -7.42 -20.95
C ALA A 88 14.14 -8.75 -21.59
N ASP A 89 15.09 -9.40 -22.27
CA ASP A 89 14.90 -10.69 -22.95
C ASP A 89 15.06 -11.89 -22.00
N PHE A 90 15.48 -11.65 -20.75
CA PHE A 90 15.73 -12.70 -19.78
C PHE A 90 14.47 -12.93 -18.94
N GLY A 91 14.13 -14.20 -18.70
CA GLY A 91 13.06 -14.54 -17.77
C GLY A 91 13.37 -14.09 -16.32
N PRO A 92 12.34 -13.93 -15.45
CA PRO A 92 12.50 -13.38 -14.11
C PRO A 92 13.45 -14.17 -13.20
N THR A 93 13.66 -15.47 -13.48
CA THR A 93 14.64 -16.30 -12.78
C THR A 93 16.06 -15.90 -13.15
N LEU A 94 16.36 -15.80 -14.45
CA LEU A 94 17.71 -15.52 -14.95
C LEU A 94 18.10 -14.05 -14.71
N ALA A 95 17.13 -13.13 -14.75
CA ALA A 95 17.33 -11.77 -14.30
C ALA A 95 17.74 -11.70 -12.81
N ALA A 96 17.16 -12.55 -11.95
CA ALA A 96 17.53 -12.61 -10.52
C ALA A 96 18.98 -13.05 -10.32
N GLU A 97 19.41 -14.07 -11.06
CA GLU A 97 20.78 -14.58 -11.02
C GLU A 97 21.77 -13.51 -11.48
N LYS A 98 21.49 -12.80 -12.58
CA LYS A 98 22.37 -11.74 -13.09
C LYS A 98 22.40 -10.49 -12.21
N LEU A 99 21.29 -10.14 -11.57
CA LEU A 99 21.25 -9.08 -10.57
C LEU A 99 22.15 -9.40 -9.37
N ARG A 100 22.19 -10.67 -8.93
CA ARG A 100 23.09 -11.12 -7.86
C ARG A 100 24.55 -11.13 -8.33
N GLU A 101 24.84 -11.79 -9.44
CA GLU A 101 26.21 -12.02 -9.92
C GLU A 101 26.92 -10.73 -10.37
N ARG A 102 26.24 -9.88 -11.13
CA ARG A 102 26.87 -8.71 -11.78
C ARG A 102 26.70 -7.41 -11.01
N HIS A 103 25.68 -7.32 -10.17
CA HIS A 103 25.33 -6.09 -9.46
C HIS A 103 25.32 -6.23 -7.93
N GLY A 104 25.56 -7.44 -7.39
CA GLY A 104 25.55 -7.70 -5.95
C GLY A 104 24.19 -7.47 -5.31
N ILE A 105 23.10 -7.50 -6.10
CA ILE A 105 21.76 -7.22 -5.61
C ILE A 105 21.10 -8.53 -5.20
N GLU A 106 21.12 -8.82 -3.90
CA GLU A 106 20.45 -9.98 -3.32
C GLU A 106 18.99 -9.68 -3.01
N ILE A 107 18.11 -10.00 -3.95
CA ILE A 107 16.66 -9.94 -3.74
C ILE A 107 15.99 -11.27 -4.06
N SER A 108 14.92 -11.57 -3.31
CA SER A 108 14.17 -12.81 -3.55
C SER A 108 13.62 -12.88 -4.98
N LYS A 109 13.60 -14.09 -5.55
CA LYS A 109 13.03 -14.37 -6.88
C LYS A 109 11.60 -13.81 -7.04
N ALA A 110 10.79 -13.89 -5.99
CA ALA A 110 9.43 -13.33 -6.00
C ALA A 110 9.42 -11.80 -6.17
N CYS A 111 10.39 -11.09 -5.57
CA CYS A 111 10.54 -9.65 -5.73
C CYS A 111 11.01 -9.29 -7.15
N VAL A 112 12.00 -10.01 -7.69
CA VAL A 112 12.45 -9.84 -9.09
C VAL A 112 11.30 -10.07 -10.05
N SER A 113 10.54 -11.15 -9.88
CA SER A 113 9.41 -11.49 -10.74
C SER A 113 8.32 -10.40 -10.75
N ARG A 114 8.01 -9.82 -9.57
CA ARG A 114 7.10 -8.67 -9.45
C ARG A 114 7.62 -7.46 -10.23
N ILE A 115 8.89 -7.10 -10.04
CA ILE A 115 9.50 -5.93 -10.69
C ILE A 115 9.61 -6.15 -12.19
N TRP A 116 10.05 -7.32 -12.63
CA TRP A 116 10.16 -7.73 -14.04
C TRP A 116 8.80 -7.64 -14.74
N SER A 117 7.75 -8.19 -14.12
CA SER A 117 6.40 -8.12 -14.68
C SER A 117 5.86 -6.68 -14.77
N ASN A 118 6.28 -5.79 -13.86
CA ASN A 118 5.93 -4.37 -13.92
C ASN A 118 6.81 -3.58 -14.91
N ALA A 119 8.04 -4.02 -15.13
CA ALA A 119 8.97 -3.41 -16.08
C ALA A 119 8.58 -3.72 -17.53
N CYS A 120 8.33 -5.00 -17.85
CA CYS A 120 8.08 -5.47 -19.21
C CYS A 120 6.64 -5.25 -19.69
N ARG A 121 5.64 -5.09 -18.78
CA ARG A 121 4.25 -4.78 -19.19
C ARG A 121 4.09 -3.43 -19.89
N CYS A 122 5.04 -2.50 -19.70
CA CYS A 122 5.01 -1.19 -20.35
C CYS A 122 5.73 -1.17 -21.71
N SER A 123 6.32 -2.28 -22.16
CA SER A 123 7.16 -2.34 -23.37
C SER A 123 6.82 -3.54 -24.26
N ARG A 124 5.54 -3.74 -24.57
CA ARG A 124 5.15 -4.49 -25.78
C ARG A 124 4.91 -3.47 -26.90
N PRO A 125 5.83 -3.25 -27.85
CA PRO A 125 5.42 -2.73 -29.14
C PRO A 125 4.54 -3.80 -29.82
N MET A 126 3.48 -3.35 -30.50
CA MET A 126 2.70 -4.20 -31.40
C MET A 126 3.65 -4.84 -32.44
N PRO A 127 3.55 -6.15 -32.71
CA PRO A 127 4.31 -6.74 -33.80
C PRO A 127 3.81 -6.10 -35.11
N SER A 128 4.72 -5.42 -35.80
CA SER A 128 4.53 -4.98 -37.19
C SER A 128 5.09 -6.10 -38.05
N GLY A 129 4.21 -6.92 -38.63
CA GLY A 129 4.55 -8.06 -39.48
C GLY A 129 3.32 -8.88 -39.78
#